data_AF-A0A966XGU6-F1
#
_entry.id   AF-A0A966XGU6-F1
#
_cell.length_a   1.000
_cell.length_b   1.000
_cell.length_c   1.000
_cell.angle_alpha   90.00
_cell.angle_beta   90.00
_cell.angle_gamma   90.00
#
_symmetry.space_group_name_H-M   'P 1'
#
loop_
_entity.id
_entity.type
_entity.pdbx_description
1 polymer ?
#
loop_
_entity_poly.entity_id
_entity_poly.type
_entity_poly.pdbx_seq_one_letter_code
_entity_poly.pdbx_strand_id
1 'polypeptide(L)'
;MAKIILFAPLLGALIGGFGWRIIGEKGAQWVTTGLLFLAAVLSWIVFLGLDASDTQHISILRWVESGTLSTDWSIRLDRLTA
;
A
#
# COMPACT_ATOMS: atom_id res chain seq x y z
N MET A 1 7.01 -0.24 -6.63
CA MET A 1 6.50 0.87 -5.79
C MET A 1 5.10 0.60 -5.25
N ALA A 2 4.15 0.06 -6.04
CA ALA A 2 2.77 -0.21 -5.59
C ALA A 2 2.63 -0.94 -4.23
N LYS A 3 3.46 -1.96 -3.95
CA LYS A 3 3.46 -2.65 -2.65
C LYS A 3 3.78 -1.70 -1.48
N ILE A 4 4.72 -0.77 -1.66
CA ILE A 4 5.07 0.22 -0.62
C ILE A 4 3.89 1.16 -0.37
N ILE A 5 3.22 1.61 -1.44
CA ILE A 5 2.02 2.46 -1.34
C ILE A 5 0.93 1.75 -0.52
N LEU A 6 0.70 0.47 -0.80
CA LEU A 6 -0.27 -0.36 -0.07
C LEU A 6 0.11 -0.58 1.41
N PHE A 7 1.38 -0.93 1.68
CA PHE A 7 1.80 -1.41 3.00
C PHE A 7 2.35 -0.31 3.93
N ALA A 8 2.77 0.85 3.42
CA ALA A 8 3.32 1.92 4.27
C ALA A 8 2.30 2.45 5.29
N PRO A 9 1.03 2.73 4.94
CA PRO A 9 0.03 3.13 5.92
C PRO A 9 -0.28 2.01 6.93
N LEU A 10 -0.29 0.74 6.50
CA LEU A 10 -0.45 -0.39 7.40
C LEU A 10 0.69 -0.45 8.42
N LEU A 11 1.94 -0.31 7.97
CA LEU A 11 3.09 -0.26 8.87
C LEU A 11 2.98 0.92 9.84
N GLY A 12 2.55 2.09 9.37
CA GLY A 12 2.27 3.25 10.21
C GLY A 12 1.20 2.96 11.26
N ALA A 13 0.11 2.30 10.89
CA ALA A 13 -0.96 1.90 11.80
C ALA A 13 -0.48 0.88 12.84
N LEU A 14 0.39 -0.06 12.47
CA LEU A 14 0.98 -1.01 13.43
C LEU A 14 1.92 -0.31 14.42
N ILE A 15 2.83 0.54 13.92
CA ILE A 15 3.78 1.26 14.78
C ILE A 15 3.05 2.27 15.68
N GLY A 16 2.14 3.07 15.12
CA GLY A 16 1.37 4.05 15.88
C GLY A 16 0.34 3.40 16.81
N GLY A 17 -0.34 2.34 16.38
CA GLY A 17 -1.37 1.67 17.18
C GLY A 17 -0.83 0.89 18.38
N PHE A 18 0.29 0.18 18.20
CA PHE A 18 0.87 -0.65 19.27
C PHE A 18 2.10 -0.01 19.94
N GLY A 19 2.88 0.80 19.21
CA GLY A 19 4.15 1.36 19.66
C GLY A 19 4.07 2.75 20.30
N TRP A 20 2.91 3.41 20.32
CA TRP A 20 2.78 4.80 20.81
C TRP A 20 3.27 5.01 22.25
N ARG A 21 3.18 3.99 23.12
CA ARG A 21 3.67 4.10 24.50
C ARG A 21 5.19 4.29 24.60
N ILE A 22 5.94 3.86 23.58
CA ILE A 22 7.41 3.97 23.55
C ILE A 22 7.83 5.28 22.87
N ILE A 23 7.17 5.64 21.77
CA ILE A 23 7.53 6.82 20.95
C ILE A 23 6.77 8.10 21.31
N GLY A 24 5.77 8.00 22.19
CA GLY A 24 4.86 9.08 22.55
C GLY A 24 3.78 9.36 21.49
N GLU A 25 2.72 10.05 21.90
CA GLU A 25 1.58 10.39 21.03
C GLU A 25 1.99 11.20 19.81
N LYS A 26 2.83 12.24 20.00
CA LYS A 26 3.36 13.05 18.90
C LYS A 26 4.23 12.23 17.96
N GLY A 27 5.04 11.31 18.49
CA GLY A 27 5.86 10.41 17.66
C GLY A 27 4.99 9.51 16.79
N ALA A 28 3.94 8.92 17.38
CA ALA A 28 2.97 8.13 16.63
C ALA A 28 2.29 8.93 15.51
N GLN A 29 1.86 10.17 15.79
CA GLN A 29 1.27 11.07 14.78
C GLN A 29 2.24 11.38 13.64
N TRP A 30 3.51 11.69 13.94
CA TRP A 30 4.52 11.96 12.92
C TRP A 30 4.78 10.74 12.05
N VAL A 31 4.86 9.54 12.64
CA VAL A 31 5.09 8.29 11.90
C VAL A 31 3.92 7.98 10.95
N THR A 32 2.68 7.99 11.45
CA THR A 32 1.51 7.69 10.61
C THR A 32 1.34 8.71 9.50
N THR A 33 1.53 10.00 9.82
CA THR A 33 1.41 11.09 8.85
C THR A 33 2.52 11.01 7.80
N GLY A 34 3.77 10.83 8.22
CA GLY A 34 4.92 10.72 7.31
C GLY A 34 4.78 9.54 6.34
N LEU A 35 4.34 8.38 6.81
CA LEU A 35 4.13 7.21 5.96
C LEU A 35 2.95 7.37 4.99
N LEU A 36 1.89 8.08 5.40
CA LEU A 36 0.79 8.44 4.51
C LEU A 36 1.26 9.40 3.41
N PHE A 37 2.02 10.44 3.75
CA PHE A 37 2.56 11.39 2.77
C PHE A 37 3.56 10.73 1.83
N LEU A 38 4.40 9.81 2.33
CA LEU A 38 5.26 8.99 1.48
C LEU A 38 4.42 8.18 0.47
N ALA A 39 3.35 7.53 0.91
CA ALA A 39 2.45 6.79 0.02
C ALA A 39 1.80 7.72 -1.02
N ALA A 40 1.36 8.92 -0.62
CA ALA A 40 0.76 9.90 -1.53
C ALA A 40 1.74 10.37 -2.62
N VAL A 41 2.97 10.73 -2.24
CA VAL A 41 4.01 11.15 -3.20
C VAL A 41 4.34 10.01 -4.17
N LEU A 42 4.49 8.79 -3.66
CA LEU A 42 4.72 7.62 -4.52
C LEU A 42 3.54 7.34 -5.45
N SER A 43 2.29 7.55 -5.00
CA SER A 43 1.10 7.41 -5.85
C SER A 43 1.15 8.39 -7.01
N TRP A 44 1.51 9.66 -6.78
CA TRP A 44 1.68 10.62 -7.86
C TRP A 44 2.73 10.19 -8.89
N ILE A 45 3.88 9.71 -8.42
CA ILE A 45 4.94 9.22 -9.33
C ILE A 45 4.42 8.06 -10.18
N VAL A 46 3.69 7.12 -9.57
CA VAL A 46 3.07 5.99 -10.30
C VAL A 46 2.03 6.49 -11.29
N PHE A 47 1.09 7.34 -10.87
CA PHE A 47 0.02 7.86 -11.71
C PHE A 47 0.55 8.66 -12.91
N LEU A 48 1.56 9.51 -12.71
CA LEU A 48 2.14 10.33 -13.78
C LEU A 48 3.04 9.53 -14.72
N GLY A 49 3.62 8.42 -14.25
CA GLY A 49 4.46 7.53 -15.04
C GLY A 49 3.71 6.37 -15.72
N LEU A 50 2.45 6.14 -15.37
CA LEU A 50 1.65 5.06 -15.93
C LEU A 50 1.10 5.44 -17.32
N ASP A 51 1.36 4.59 -18.31
CA ASP A 51 0.71 4.70 -19.62
C ASP A 51 -0.79 4.45 -19.47
N ALA A 52 -1.63 5.32 -20.05
CA ALA A 52 -3.07 5.22 -19.95
C ALA A 52 -3.66 3.93 -20.56
N SER A 53 -2.91 3.27 -21.45
CA SER A 53 -3.30 2.01 -22.09
C SER A 53 -2.81 0.76 -21.35
N ASP A 54 -1.92 0.91 -20.36
CA ASP A 54 -1.34 -0.21 -19.63
C ASP A 54 -2.19 -0.59 -18.39
N THR A 55 -2.25 -1.88 -18.10
CA THR A 55 -2.85 -2.42 -16.87
C THR A 55 -1.92 -3.48 -16.31
N GLN A 56 -1.40 -3.20 -15.12
CA GLN A 56 -0.44 -4.06 -14.45
C GLN A 56 -1.11 -4.90 -13.37
N HIS A 57 -0.89 -6.20 -13.41
CA HIS A 57 -1.34 -7.13 -12.38
C HIS A 57 -0.15 -7.54 -11.51
N ILE A 58 -0.14 -7.06 -10.26
CA ILE A 58 0.93 -7.32 -9.30
C ILE A 58 0.41 -8.33 -8.28
N SER A 59 0.77 -9.60 -8.44
CA SER A 59 0.43 -10.63 -7.45
C SER A 59 1.22 -10.42 -6.14
N ILE A 60 0.51 -10.52 -5.01
CA ILE A 60 1.09 -10.40 -3.68
C ILE A 60 1.25 -11.79 -3.08
N LEU A 61 0.14 -12.54 -2.97
CA LEU A 61 0.11 -13.90 -2.45
C LEU A 61 -1.12 -14.65 -2.98
N ARG A 62 -1.02 -15.98 -3.00
CA ARG A 62 -2.18 -16.84 -3.24
C ARG A 62 -3.11 -16.80 -2.04
N TRP A 63 -4.34 -16.35 -2.24
CA TRP A 63 -5.28 -16.12 -1.14
C TRP A 63 -6.11 -17.37 -0.84
N VAL A 64 -6.78 -17.92 -1.84
CA VAL A 64 -7.64 -19.10 -1.69
C VAL A 64 -7.44 -20.01 -2.89
N GLU A 65 -7.27 -21.30 -2.62
CA GLU A 65 -7.30 -22.34 -3.64
C GLU A 65 -8.17 -23.49 -3.15
N SER A 66 -9.22 -23.81 -3.92
CA SER A 66 -10.18 -24.85 -3.60
C SER A 66 -10.67 -25.50 -4.90
N GLY A 67 -10.09 -26.64 -5.24
CA GLY A 67 -10.40 -27.34 -6.49
C GLY A 67 -10.03 -26.50 -7.70
N THR A 68 -11.02 -26.10 -8.50
CA THR A 68 -10.84 -25.22 -9.66
C THR A 68 -10.88 -23.73 -9.33
N LEU A 69 -11.27 -23.35 -8.11
CA LEU A 69 -11.24 -21.96 -7.67
C LEU A 69 -9.82 -21.63 -7.21
N SER A 70 -9.16 -20.72 -7.93
CA SER A 70 -7.86 -20.16 -7.56
C SER A 70 -7.94 -18.64 -7.58
N THR A 71 -7.76 -18.03 -6.42
CA THR A 71 -7.85 -16.57 -6.22
C THR A 71 -6.56 -16.05 -5.60
N ASP A 72 -5.94 -15.10 -6.28
CA ASP A 72 -4.77 -14.38 -5.78
C ASP A 72 -5.16 -13.05 -5.16
N TRP A 73 -4.52 -12.72 -4.04
CA TRP A 73 -4.50 -11.33 -3.58
C TRP A 73 -3.49 -10.57 -4.44
N SER A 74 -4.00 -9.65 -5.25
CA SER A 74 -3.23 -8.92 -6.23
C SER A 74 -3.67 -7.46 -6.31
N ILE A 75 -2.77 -6.61 -6.79
CA ILE A 75 -3.06 -5.23 -7.13
C ILE A 75 -3.29 -5.18 -8.64
N ARG A 76 -4.48 -4.77 -9.05
CA ARG A 76 -4.73 -4.33 -10.41
C ARG A 76 -4.43 -2.83 -10.46
N LEU A 77 -3.35 -2.46 -11.13
CA LEU A 77 -2.92 -1.09 -11.28
C LEU A 77 -3.24 -0.63 -12.70
N ASP A 78 -4.23 0.22 -12.82
CA ASP A 78 -4.66 0.86 -14.07
C ASP A 78 -4.81 2.37 -13.86
N ARG A 79 -5.16 3.09 -14.94
CA ARG A 79 -5.28 4.54 -14.94
C ARG A 79 -6.33 5.07 -13.94
N LEU A 80 -7.33 4.28 -13.57
CA LEU A 80 -8.34 4.66 -12.59
C LEU A 80 -7.86 4.42 -11.15
N THR A 81 -6.98 3.43 -10.96
CA THR A 81 -6.51 2.99 -9.64
C THR A 81 -5.24 3.70 -9.18
N ALA A 82 -4.35 4.07 -10.10
CA ALA A 82 -3.06 4.70 -9.80
C ALA A 82 -3.19 6.09 -9.15
#